data_AF-A0A6I9QJF0-F1
#
_entry.id   AF-A0A6I9QJF0-F1
#
_cell.length_a   1.000
_cell.length_b   1.000
_cell.length_c   1.000
_cell.angle_alpha   90.00
_cell.angle_beta   90.00
_cell.angle_gamma   90.00
#
_symmetry.space_group_name_H-M   'P 1'
#
loop_
_entity.id
_entity.type
_entity.pdbx_description
1 polymer ?
#
loop_
_entity_poly.entity_id
_entity_poly.type
_entity_poly.pdbx_seq_one_letter_code
_entity_poly.pdbx_strand_id
1 'polypeptide(L)'
;MAAAMTTHFKKNRKHLGGRGNAGGMHHHRILSDKYHLGYFDKVGMRYFYRLRNKFYHLTVNIDRLRSLIPDDVKKSAVARGDNSTPSIGVTQFGYFKILGRDAPAYQLLY
;
A
#
# COMPACT_ATOMS: atom_id res chain seq x y z
N MET A 1 -46.78 29.34 22.92
CA MET A 1 -47.42 28.09 22.49
C MET A 1 -46.55 27.46 21.42
N ALA A 2 -45.70 26.49 21.78
CA ALA A 2 -44.81 25.82 20.83
C ALA A 2 -45.55 24.61 20.25
N ALA A 3 -45.86 24.62 18.96
CA ALA A 3 -46.41 23.45 18.29
C ALA A 3 -45.34 22.36 18.26
N ALA A 4 -45.51 21.30 19.05
CA ALA A 4 -44.69 20.11 18.94
C ALA A 4 -44.92 19.53 17.53
N MET A 5 -43.92 19.65 16.66
CA MET A 5 -43.92 18.96 15.36
C MET A 5 -43.92 17.45 15.63
N THR A 6 -45.11 16.85 15.65
CA THR A 6 -45.26 15.41 15.72
C THR A 6 -44.67 14.79 14.45
N THR A 7 -43.74 13.86 14.59
CA THR A 7 -42.99 13.21 13.50
C THR A 7 -43.85 12.22 12.71
N HIS A 8 -45.04 12.62 12.27
CA HIS A 8 -46.02 11.73 11.65
C HIS A 8 -45.66 11.36 10.20
N PHE A 9 -44.89 12.20 9.49
CA PHE A 9 -44.60 12.04 8.05
C PHE A 9 -43.43 11.09 7.72
N LYS A 10 -42.37 11.01 8.53
CA LYS A 10 -41.21 10.14 8.28
C LYS A 10 -41.10 9.06 9.36
N LYS A 11 -41.75 7.92 9.10
CA LYS A 11 -41.76 6.77 10.01
C LYS A 11 -40.45 5.96 9.88
N ASN A 12 -39.94 5.46 11.00
CA ASN A 12 -38.83 4.51 10.96
C ASN A 12 -39.33 3.19 10.35
N ARG A 13 -38.72 2.79 9.22
CA ARG A 13 -39.04 1.55 8.51
C ARG A 13 -37.75 0.76 8.30
N LYS A 14 -37.87 -0.56 8.18
CA LYS A 14 -36.73 -1.49 8.22
C LYS A 14 -35.63 -1.15 7.19
N HIS A 15 -35.98 -0.95 5.91
CA HIS A 15 -35.02 -0.62 4.85
C HIS A 15 -35.67 0.26 3.78
N LEU A 16 -35.63 1.58 3.96
CA LEU A 16 -36.30 2.54 3.07
C LEU A 16 -35.68 2.62 1.66
N GLY A 17 -34.38 2.33 1.52
CA GLY A 17 -33.62 2.47 0.27
C GLY A 17 -33.00 1.16 -0.24
N GLY A 18 -33.42 0.02 0.32
CA GLY A 18 -32.83 -1.30 0.06
C GLY A 18 -31.86 -1.77 1.15
N ARG A 19 -31.28 -2.96 0.95
CA ARG A 19 -30.29 -3.57 1.84
C ARG A 19 -28.92 -3.59 1.15
N GLY A 20 -27.85 -3.27 1.88
CA GLY A 20 -26.49 -3.25 1.34
C GLY A 20 -26.35 -2.27 0.18
N ASN A 21 -25.68 -2.69 -0.90
CA ASN A 21 -25.39 -1.86 -2.07
C ASN A 21 -26.51 -1.86 -3.12
N ALA A 22 -27.75 -2.13 -2.71
CA ALA A 22 -28.90 -2.13 -3.62
C ALA A 22 -29.12 -0.74 -4.23
N GLY A 23 -29.33 -0.69 -5.55
CA GLY A 23 -29.60 0.56 -6.27
C GLY A 23 -28.37 1.35 -6.70
N GLY A 24 -27.16 0.79 -6.61
CA GLY A 24 -25.93 1.48 -6.99
C GLY A 24 -25.85 1.94 -8.45
N MET A 25 -26.62 1.36 -9.38
CA MET A 25 -26.78 1.87 -10.76
C MET A 25 -28.06 2.71 -10.96
N HIS A 26 -28.91 2.81 -9.95
CA HIS A 26 -30.21 3.46 -10.00
C HIS A 26 -30.27 4.60 -8.99
N HIS A 27 -31.06 4.47 -7.91
CA HIS A 27 -31.31 5.52 -6.94
C HIS A 27 -30.11 5.88 -6.04
N HIS A 28 -29.07 5.05 -5.99
CA HIS A 28 -27.79 5.34 -5.32
C HIS A 28 -26.65 5.62 -6.30
N ARG A 29 -26.93 5.78 -7.60
CA ARG A 29 -25.91 5.99 -8.63
C ARG A 29 -24.99 7.16 -8.35
N ILE A 30 -25.53 8.29 -7.92
CA ILE A 30 -24.74 9.49 -7.62
C ILE A 30 -23.69 9.21 -6.52
N LEU A 31 -24.03 8.39 -5.53
CA LEU A 31 -23.10 8.01 -4.47
C LEU A 31 -22.02 7.06 -5.00
N SER A 32 -22.41 6.07 -5.79
CA SER A 32 -21.48 5.11 -6.40
C SER A 32 -20.50 5.79 -7.35
N ASP A 33 -20.97 6.64 -8.25
CA ASP A 33 -20.12 7.32 -9.23
C ASP A 33 -19.21 8.36 -8.57
N LYS A 34 -19.64 9.00 -7.49
CA LYS A 34 -18.84 10.04 -6.83
C LYS A 34 -17.72 9.46 -5.95
N TYR A 35 -18.01 8.41 -5.19
CA TYR A 35 -17.10 7.90 -4.16
C TYR A 35 -16.43 6.58 -4.54
N HIS A 36 -16.97 5.86 -5.53
CA HIS A 36 -16.52 4.52 -5.92
C HIS A 36 -16.39 4.41 -7.44
N LEU A 37 -15.56 5.29 -8.02
CA LEU A 37 -15.23 5.27 -9.45
C LEU A 37 -14.64 3.92 -9.87
N GLY A 38 -15.20 3.32 -10.92
CA GLY A 38 -14.76 2.02 -11.46
C GLY A 38 -15.23 0.80 -10.66
N TYR A 39 -16.19 0.97 -9.74
CA TYR A 39 -16.77 -0.15 -8.99
C TYR A 39 -17.62 -1.08 -9.87
N PHE A 40 -18.31 -0.51 -10.86
CA PHE A 40 -19.03 -1.27 -11.87
C PHE A 40 -18.09 -1.58 -13.06
N ASP A 41 -18.48 -2.60 -13.83
CA ASP A 41 -17.77 -3.14 -15.00
C ASP A 41 -16.60 -4.09 -14.71
N LYS A 42 -16.06 -4.69 -15.78
CA LYS A 42 -14.96 -5.66 -15.73
C LYS A 42 -13.72 -5.04 -16.37
N VAL A 43 -12.58 -5.15 -15.71
CA VAL A 43 -11.29 -4.63 -16.20
C VAL A 43 -10.25 -5.76 -16.26
N GLY A 44 -9.48 -5.81 -17.34
CA GLY A 44 -8.30 -6.66 -17.49
C GLY A 44 -8.58 -8.15 -17.74
N MET A 45 -7.50 -8.94 -17.73
CA MET A 45 -7.53 -10.38 -18.00
C MET A 45 -7.68 -11.19 -16.70
N ARG A 46 -8.46 -12.27 -16.73
CA ARG A 46 -8.54 -13.23 -15.62
C ARG A 46 -7.27 -14.07 -15.55
N TYR A 47 -6.69 -14.19 -14.35
CA TYR A 47 -5.57 -15.09 -14.11
C TYR A 47 -6.01 -16.29 -13.27
N PHE A 48 -6.19 -17.43 -13.94
CA PHE A 48 -6.58 -18.69 -13.30
C PHE A 48 -5.40 -19.31 -12.52
N TYR A 49 -5.72 -19.95 -11.38
CA TYR A 49 -4.74 -20.57 -10.48
C TYR A 49 -3.57 -19.64 -10.12
N ARG A 50 -3.89 -18.41 -9.69
CA ARG A 50 -2.90 -17.41 -9.31
C ARG A 50 -2.17 -17.82 -8.02
N LEU A 51 -0.95 -18.33 -8.17
CA LEU A 51 -0.03 -18.58 -7.06
C LEU A 51 0.63 -17.26 -6.62
N ARG A 52 0.30 -16.77 -5.41
CA ARG A 52 0.83 -15.50 -4.88
C ARG A 52 2.34 -15.54 -4.61
N ASN A 53 2.90 -16.72 -4.30
CA ASN A 53 4.34 -16.88 -4.02
C ASN A 53 5.25 -16.49 -5.19
N LYS A 54 4.82 -16.72 -6.44
CA LYS A 54 5.57 -16.37 -7.66
C LYS A 54 5.76 -14.86 -7.83
N PHE A 55 4.89 -14.07 -7.23
CA PHE A 55 4.93 -12.60 -7.28
C PHE A 55 5.55 -12.00 -6.02
N TYR A 56 6.02 -12.82 -5.09
CA TYR A 56 6.64 -12.33 -3.87
C TYR A 56 8.00 -11.72 -4.21
N HIS A 57 8.09 -10.40 -4.09
CA HIS A 57 9.27 -9.65 -4.43
C HIS A 57 9.34 -8.38 -3.59
N LEU A 58 9.86 -8.53 -2.36
CA LEU A 58 10.05 -7.38 -1.47
C LEU A 58 11.16 -6.49 -2.02
N THR A 59 10.89 -5.19 -2.08
CA THR A 59 11.79 -4.18 -2.64
C THR A 59 12.39 -3.34 -1.53
N VAL A 60 13.68 -3.02 -1.63
CA VAL A 60 14.38 -2.07 -0.77
C VAL A 60 14.99 -0.97 -1.63
N ASN A 61 15.01 0.26 -1.13
CA ASN A 61 15.65 1.38 -1.81
C ASN A 61 17.10 1.56 -1.33
N ILE A 62 17.93 2.24 -2.13
CA ILE A 62 19.36 2.46 -1.83
C ILE A 62 19.58 3.25 -0.52
N ASP A 63 18.73 4.24 -0.23
CA ASP A 63 18.74 5.07 0.99
C ASP A 63 18.73 4.22 2.28
N ARG A 64 18.00 3.10 2.28
CA ARG A 64 17.83 2.23 3.44
C ARG A 64 18.90 1.15 3.58
N LEU A 65 19.75 0.95 2.57
CA LEU A 65 20.78 -0.10 2.61
C LEU A 65 21.78 0.10 3.75
N ARG A 66 22.15 1.36 4.04
CA ARG A 66 23.07 1.67 5.15
C ARG A 66 22.50 1.26 6.51
N SER A 67 21.19 1.33 6.70
CA SER A 67 20.54 0.95 7.95
C SER A 67 20.49 -0.57 8.17
N LEU A 68 20.64 -1.38 7.12
CA LEU A 68 20.68 -2.84 7.23
C LEU A 68 22.03 -3.35 7.76
N ILE A 69 23.08 -2.55 7.65
CA ILE A 69 24.41 -2.93 8.12
C ILE A 69 24.47 -2.73 9.65
N PRO A 70 24.93 -3.71 10.44
CA PRO A 70 25.22 -3.52 11.85
C PRO A 70 26.28 -2.45 12.09
N ASP A 71 26.17 -1.68 13.17
CA ASP A 71 27.07 -0.54 13.41
C ASP A 71 28.51 -0.95 13.69
N ASP A 72 28.74 -2.13 14.23
CA ASP A 72 30.09 -2.66 14.48
C ASP A 72 30.86 -2.89 13.18
N VAL A 73 30.17 -3.40 12.16
CA VAL A 73 30.74 -3.61 10.81
C VAL A 73 31.05 -2.27 10.16
N LYS A 74 30.15 -1.28 10.27
CA LYS A 74 30.39 0.08 9.76
C LYS A 74 31.63 0.72 10.38
N LYS A 75 31.77 0.65 11.70
CA LYS A 75 32.92 1.21 12.42
C LYS A 75 34.22 0.53 12.03
N SER A 76 34.21 -0.80 11.88
CA SER A 76 35.39 -1.56 11.48
C SER A 76 35.85 -1.28 10.04
N ALA A 77 34.91 -1.05 9.11
CA ALA A 77 35.22 -0.70 7.73
C ALA A 77 35.88 0.69 7.64
N VAL A 78 35.35 1.67 8.38
CA VAL A 78 35.93 3.02 8.45
C VAL A 78 37.31 3.01 9.13
N ALA A 79 37.48 2.22 10.20
CA ALA A 79 38.74 2.15 10.94
C ALA A 79 39.87 1.46 10.17
N ARG A 80 39.55 0.58 9.23
CA ARG A 80 40.55 -0.13 8.42
C ARG A 80 41.17 0.73 7.32
N GLY A 81 40.54 1.81 6.87
CA GLY A 81 41.12 2.74 5.89
C GLY A 81 41.38 2.16 4.48
N ASP A 82 41.18 0.86 4.30
CA ASP A 82 41.54 0.12 3.09
C ASP A 82 40.44 0.16 2.01
N ASN A 83 39.80 1.31 1.73
CA ASN A 83 38.74 1.43 0.69
C ASN A 83 37.70 0.28 0.73
N SER A 84 37.48 -0.30 1.91
CA SER A 84 36.91 -1.63 2.05
C SER A 84 35.41 -1.51 2.24
N THR A 85 34.69 -1.58 1.11
CA THR A 85 33.24 -1.46 1.09
C THR A 85 32.56 -2.68 1.72
N PRO A 86 31.60 -2.50 2.65
CA PRO A 86 30.86 -3.60 3.22
C PRO A 86 30.00 -4.29 2.16
N SER A 87 30.12 -5.62 2.05
CA SER A 87 29.24 -6.42 1.20
C SER A 87 27.90 -6.67 1.90
N ILE A 88 26.79 -6.41 1.20
CA ILE A 88 25.44 -6.52 1.76
C ILE A 88 24.62 -7.52 0.94
N GLY A 89 24.28 -8.65 1.55
CA GLY A 89 23.36 -9.63 0.99
C GLY A 89 21.90 -9.30 1.35
N VAL A 90 21.21 -8.51 0.51
CA VAL A 90 19.83 -8.08 0.79
C VAL A 90 18.82 -9.25 0.88
N THR A 91 19.13 -10.39 0.25
CA THR A 91 18.32 -11.61 0.30
C THR A 91 18.26 -12.21 1.71
N GLN A 92 19.31 -12.05 2.52
CA GLN A 92 19.33 -12.52 3.91
C GLN A 92 18.29 -11.79 4.77
N PHE A 93 17.98 -10.54 4.40
CA PHE A 93 16.96 -9.72 5.03
C PHE A 93 15.59 -9.86 4.37
N GLY A 94 15.43 -10.78 3.41
CA GLY A 94 14.16 -11.07 2.74
C GLY A 94 13.81 -10.11 1.59
N TYR A 95 14.75 -9.29 1.12
CA TYR A 95 14.57 -8.44 -0.05
C TYR A 95 15.08 -9.10 -1.33
N PHE A 96 14.39 -8.85 -2.44
CA PHE A 96 14.67 -9.47 -3.74
C PHE A 96 14.92 -8.44 -4.85
N LYS A 97 14.53 -7.17 -4.65
CA LYS A 97 14.85 -6.05 -5.54
C LYS A 97 15.49 -4.90 -4.79
N ILE A 98 16.45 -4.24 -5.45
CA ILE A 98 16.93 -2.92 -5.05
C ILE A 98 16.38 -1.89 -6.04
N LEU A 99 15.85 -0.79 -5.54
CA LEU A 99 15.34 0.34 -6.34
C LEU A 99 16.19 1.59 -6.09
N GLY A 100 16.45 2.35 -7.15
CA GLY A 100 17.26 3.57 -7.12
C GLY A 100 16.44 4.85 -6.93
N ARG A 101 15.74 4.99 -5.80
CA ARG A 101 15.14 6.28 -5.42
C ARG A 101 16.19 7.11 -4.68
N ASP A 102 16.34 8.38 -5.09
CA ASP A 102 17.19 9.43 -4.50
C ASP A 102 18.63 8.99 -4.25
N ALA A 103 19.46 9.10 -5.30
CA ALA A 103 20.89 8.80 -5.22
C ALA A 103 21.59 9.77 -4.25
N PRO A 104 22.37 9.21 -3.34
CA PRO A 104 23.78 9.23 -3.66
C PRO A 104 24.50 7.91 -3.45
N ALA A 105 25.11 7.42 -4.54
CA ALA A 105 25.99 6.25 -4.57
C ALA A 105 27.21 6.35 -3.62
N TYR A 106 27.49 7.53 -3.05
CA TYR A 106 28.59 7.77 -2.13
C TYR A 106 28.33 7.35 -0.67
N GLN A 107 27.15 6.82 -0.31
CA GLN A 107 26.91 6.32 1.05
C GLN A 107 27.31 4.86 1.27
N LEU A 108 27.56 4.12 0.19
CA LEU A 108 28.15 2.78 0.23
C LEU A 108 29.67 2.79 0.04
N LEU A 109 30.22 3.88 -0.51
CA LEU A 109 31.66 4.08 -0.66
C LEU A 109 32.21 4.78 0.59
N TYR A 110 32.75 3.97 1.49
CA TYR A 110 33.88 4.32 2.36
C TYR A 110 35.01 3.34 2.04
#